data_AF-A0A2M9ZTX4-F1
#
_entry.id   AF-A0A2M9ZTX4-F1
#
_cell.length_a   1.000
_cell.length_b   1.000
_cell.length_c   1.000
_cell.angle_alpha   90.00
_cell.angle_beta   90.00
_cell.angle_gamma   90.00
#
_symmetry.space_group_name_H-M   'P 1'
#
loop_
_entity.id
_entity.type
_entity.pdbx_description
1 polymer ?
#
loop_
_entity_poly.entity_id
_entity_poly.type
_entity_poly.pdbx_seq_one_letter_code
_entity_poly.pdbx_strand_id
1 'polypeptide(L)'
;MNRLIIIFFLLSYLGCTANTRSENKNIPITEGQTEKKGHTIYRVLSKKEYLQKKNILTGSSIEIYEAIRKRNSKLKKDGSTIFCGEFNPQNLTIKIQYVENEQENIESSVLQLKENSPNIYTVYFENEPLLDGIFQETNYLGTKFWKIGIFPIGRILQLTKFEDRFTLLTNRLFDVKSIKIQKGKIETIQDCVMNYKIQWCSQEQDPTKREWENCDPPGNEY
;
A
#
# COMPACT_ATOMS: atom_id res chain seq x y z
N MET A 1 -28.07 48.63 -42.21
CA MET A 1 -27.17 48.10 -41.14
C MET A 1 -26.27 47.02 -41.76
N ASN A 2 -25.02 46.83 -41.28
CA ASN A 2 -24.19 45.59 -41.38
C ASN A 2 -22.69 45.81 -41.04
N ARG A 3 -22.36 46.59 -39.99
CA ARG A 3 -20.95 46.80 -39.54
C ARG A 3 -20.69 46.64 -38.03
N LEU A 4 -21.71 46.30 -37.23
CA LEU A 4 -21.59 46.21 -35.76
C LEU A 4 -21.33 44.79 -35.23
N ILE A 5 -21.56 43.74 -36.02
CA ILE A 5 -21.55 42.35 -35.54
C ILE A 5 -20.12 41.78 -35.37
N ILE A 6 -19.15 42.26 -36.18
CA ILE A 6 -17.80 41.67 -36.24
C ILE A 6 -16.95 42.01 -34.99
N ILE A 7 -17.16 43.17 -34.36
CA ILE A 7 -16.37 43.60 -33.20
C ILE A 7 -16.66 42.75 -31.95
N PHE A 8 -17.88 42.22 -31.81
CA PHE A 8 -18.25 41.36 -30.68
C PHE A 8 -17.58 39.98 -30.70
N PHE A 9 -17.10 39.51 -31.85
CA PHE A 9 -16.44 38.20 -31.99
C PHE A 9 -14.92 38.22 -31.72
N LEU A 10 -14.32 39.41 -31.56
CA LEU A 10 -12.89 39.57 -31.26
C LEU A 10 -12.59 39.76 -29.77
N LEU A 11 -13.58 40.15 -28.96
CA LEU A 11 -13.44 40.30 -27.50
C LEU A 11 -13.64 38.99 -26.73
N SER A 12 -14.25 37.97 -27.33
CA SER A 12 -14.44 36.64 -26.73
C SER A 12 -13.16 35.78 -26.71
N TYR A 13 -12.09 36.20 -27.39
CA TYR A 13 -10.83 35.44 -27.48
C TYR A 13 -9.74 35.83 -26.47
N LEU A 14 -10.02 36.77 -25.55
CA LEU A 14 -9.14 37.10 -24.41
C LEU A 14 -9.59 36.44 -23.09
N GLY A 15 -10.63 35.61 -23.14
CA GLY A 15 -11.13 34.85 -22.00
C GLY A 15 -10.46 33.49 -21.85
N CYS A 16 -9.67 33.31 -20.79
CA CYS A 16 -9.34 32.01 -20.20
C CYS A 16 -8.58 30.98 -21.06
N THR A 17 -7.48 31.37 -21.71
CA THR A 17 -6.27 30.51 -21.71
C THR A 17 -5.32 30.93 -20.59
N ALA A 18 -5.88 31.17 -19.40
CA ALA A 18 -5.11 31.07 -18.17
C ALA A 18 -4.69 29.60 -18.04
N ASN A 19 -3.48 29.30 -18.51
CA ASN A 19 -2.81 28.06 -18.20
C ASN A 19 -2.53 28.06 -16.70
N THR A 20 -3.54 27.66 -15.92
CA THR A 20 -3.38 27.10 -14.58
C THR A 20 -2.68 25.75 -14.71
N ARG A 21 -1.43 25.82 -15.18
CA ARG A 21 -0.35 24.87 -14.95
C ARG A 21 -0.49 24.48 -13.50
N SER A 22 -1.07 23.30 -13.26
CA SER A 22 -1.61 23.02 -11.94
C SER A 22 -0.46 23.03 -10.95
N GLU A 23 -0.40 24.07 -10.12
CA GLU A 23 0.43 24.07 -8.93
C GLU A 23 0.16 22.74 -8.24
N ASN A 24 1.22 21.98 -7.96
CA ASN A 24 1.08 20.60 -7.57
C ASN A 24 0.59 20.57 -6.12
N LYS A 25 -0.74 20.70 -5.95
CA LYS A 25 -1.46 20.83 -4.67
C LYS A 25 -1.43 19.50 -3.93
N ASN A 26 -0.25 19.15 -3.43
CA ASN A 26 -0.09 18.24 -2.31
C ASN A 26 -1.03 18.73 -1.21
N ILE A 27 -1.99 17.88 -0.82
CA ILE A 27 -2.81 18.17 0.35
C ILE A 27 -1.88 18.06 1.55
N PRO A 28 -1.87 19.03 2.49
CA PRO A 28 -1.06 18.94 3.69
C PRO A 28 -1.53 17.75 4.53
N ILE A 29 -0.77 16.66 4.46
CA ILE A 29 -1.08 15.44 5.21
C ILE A 29 -0.84 15.71 6.69
N THR A 30 -1.85 15.42 7.51
CA THR A 30 -1.82 15.65 8.95
C THR A 30 -2.12 14.36 9.72
N GLU A 31 -1.50 14.19 10.88
CA GLU A 31 -1.76 13.03 11.74
C GLU A 31 -3.26 12.96 12.11
N GLY A 32 -3.87 11.79 11.99
CA GLY A 32 -5.30 11.61 12.25
C GLY A 32 -6.25 12.07 11.14
N GLN A 33 -5.78 12.69 10.05
CA GLN A 33 -6.60 13.01 8.87
C GLN A 33 -7.34 11.76 8.36
N THR A 34 -8.59 11.91 7.93
CA THR A 34 -9.40 10.80 7.39
C THR A 34 -10.01 11.12 6.02
N GLU A 35 -10.20 10.08 5.23
CA GLU A 35 -10.99 10.09 3.98
C GLU A 35 -11.85 8.80 3.90
N LYS A 36 -12.86 8.77 3.02
CA LYS A 36 -13.75 7.61 2.85
C LYS A 36 -14.00 7.32 1.37
N LYS A 37 -13.87 6.05 0.97
CA LYS A 37 -14.18 5.53 -0.37
C LYS A 37 -15.12 4.33 -0.21
N GLY A 38 -16.40 4.49 -0.56
CA GLY A 38 -17.42 3.46 -0.35
C GLY A 38 -17.55 3.07 1.14
N HIS A 39 -17.42 1.77 1.44
CA HIS A 39 -17.44 1.22 2.80
C HIS A 39 -16.08 1.30 3.53
N THR A 40 -15.06 1.88 2.91
CA THR A 40 -13.69 1.96 3.42
C THR A 40 -13.35 3.35 3.93
N ILE A 41 -12.92 3.46 5.19
CA ILE A 41 -12.38 4.70 5.79
C ILE A 41 -10.85 4.57 5.86
N TYR A 42 -10.13 5.59 5.41
CA TYR A 42 -8.68 5.70 5.50
C TYR A 42 -8.33 6.72 6.58
N ARG A 43 -7.30 6.47 7.37
CA ARG A 43 -6.82 7.37 8.44
C ARG A 43 -5.30 7.46 8.43
N VAL A 44 -4.74 8.66 8.52
CA VAL A 44 -3.30 8.85 8.75
C VAL A 44 -2.98 8.48 10.21
N LEU A 45 -2.01 7.59 10.41
CA LEU A 45 -1.53 7.23 11.74
C LEU A 45 -0.61 8.32 12.29
N SER A 46 -0.73 8.60 13.59
CA SER A 46 0.24 9.45 14.29
C SER A 46 1.56 8.71 14.53
N LYS A 47 2.69 9.42 14.56
CA LYS A 47 4.00 8.88 14.97
C LYS A 47 3.93 8.09 16.26
N LYS A 48 3.15 8.59 17.23
CA LYS A 48 2.94 7.93 18.52
C LYS A 48 2.29 6.55 18.39
N GLU A 49 1.52 6.25 17.34
CA GLU A 49 0.89 4.94 17.17
C GLU A 49 1.85 3.87 16.63
N TYR A 50 2.61 4.18 15.57
CA TYR A 50 3.45 3.18 14.90
C TYR A 50 4.91 3.12 15.42
N LEU A 51 5.43 4.15 16.08
CA LEU A 51 6.81 4.14 16.60
C LEU A 51 6.99 3.39 17.95
N GLN A 52 5.91 2.95 18.62
CA GLN A 52 6.00 2.31 19.94
C GLN A 52 6.64 0.91 19.93
N LYS A 53 6.59 0.19 18.81
CA LYS A 53 6.91 -1.25 18.74
C LYS A 53 7.15 -1.69 17.31
N LYS A 54 7.75 -2.88 17.13
CA LYS A 54 7.76 -3.60 15.85
C LYS A 54 6.30 -3.80 15.39
N ASN A 55 6.00 -3.48 14.14
CA ASN A 55 4.66 -3.69 13.56
C ASN A 55 4.77 -4.54 12.30
N ILE A 56 3.86 -5.50 12.13
CA ILE A 56 3.66 -6.16 10.84
C ILE A 56 2.73 -5.29 10.00
N LEU A 57 3.15 -5.07 8.76
CA LEU A 57 2.48 -4.26 7.74
C LEU A 57 2.20 -5.13 6.52
N THR A 58 1.24 -4.70 5.71
CA THR A 58 1.10 -5.18 4.33
C THR A 58 1.38 -4.04 3.35
N GLY A 59 1.75 -4.42 2.14
CA GLY A 59 1.93 -3.49 1.03
C GLY A 59 1.88 -4.20 -0.31
N SER A 60 1.90 -3.40 -1.36
CA SER A 60 2.12 -3.85 -2.73
C SER A 60 2.66 -2.67 -3.52
N SER A 61 3.52 -2.89 -4.52
CA SER A 61 4.07 -1.85 -5.39
C SER A 61 4.73 -2.49 -6.61
N ILE A 62 4.50 -1.93 -7.80
CA ILE A 62 5.23 -2.34 -9.02
C ILE A 62 6.65 -1.79 -8.98
N GLU A 63 6.83 -0.58 -8.45
CA GLU A 63 8.08 0.17 -8.40
C GLU A 63 9.10 -0.50 -7.47
N ILE A 64 8.66 -0.89 -6.27
CA ILE A 64 9.46 -1.64 -5.29
C ILE A 64 9.73 -3.07 -5.82
N TYR A 65 8.74 -3.72 -6.44
CA TYR A 65 8.94 -5.05 -7.05
C TYR A 65 9.99 -5.00 -8.17
N GLU A 66 9.90 -4.05 -9.09
CA GLU A 66 10.86 -3.86 -10.17
C GLU A 66 12.25 -3.45 -9.68
N ALA A 67 12.35 -2.60 -8.66
CA ALA A 67 13.63 -2.23 -8.04
C ALA A 67 14.35 -3.47 -7.47
N ILE A 68 13.62 -4.32 -6.74
CA ILE A 68 14.17 -5.54 -6.15
C ILE A 68 14.42 -6.61 -7.21
N ARG A 69 13.54 -6.80 -8.20
CA ARG A 69 13.71 -7.77 -9.29
C ARG A 69 14.94 -7.47 -10.16
N LYS A 70 15.31 -6.20 -10.34
CA LYS A 70 16.58 -5.82 -11.00
C LYS A 70 17.83 -6.28 -10.23
N ARG A 71 17.71 -6.58 -8.93
CA ARG A 71 18.78 -7.12 -8.07
C ARG A 71 18.64 -8.63 -7.81
N ASN A 72 17.42 -9.16 -7.79
CA ASN A 72 17.10 -10.52 -7.40
C ASN A 72 16.50 -11.32 -8.57
N SER A 73 17.32 -12.21 -9.15
CA SER A 73 16.97 -13.04 -10.32
C SER A 73 15.91 -14.11 -10.06
N LYS A 74 15.50 -14.35 -8.81
CA LYS A 74 14.41 -15.30 -8.47
C LYS A 74 13.02 -14.72 -8.78
N LEU A 75 12.88 -13.39 -8.77
CA LEU A 75 11.60 -12.71 -9.01
C LEU A 75 11.23 -12.71 -10.50
N LYS A 76 10.00 -13.13 -10.81
CA LYS A 76 9.46 -13.23 -12.17
C LYS A 76 9.19 -11.85 -12.75
N LYS A 77 9.22 -11.72 -14.08
CA LYS A 77 8.99 -10.42 -14.76
C LYS A 77 7.60 -9.82 -14.49
N ASP A 78 6.60 -10.67 -14.25
CA ASP A 78 5.20 -10.31 -14.06
C ASP A 78 4.62 -11.00 -12.80
N GLY A 79 5.45 -11.15 -11.74
CA GLY A 79 5.07 -11.85 -10.51
C GLY A 79 4.30 -11.00 -9.48
N SER A 80 4.14 -11.52 -8.26
CA SER A 80 3.29 -10.90 -7.26
C SER A 80 3.94 -9.66 -6.66
N THR A 81 3.36 -8.49 -6.92
CA THR A 81 3.79 -7.21 -6.33
C THR A 81 3.44 -7.08 -4.84
N ILE A 82 2.77 -8.07 -4.25
CA ILE A 82 2.21 -8.06 -2.90
C ILE A 82 3.26 -8.53 -1.90
N PHE A 83 3.45 -7.76 -0.82
CA PHE A 83 4.43 -8.09 0.22
C PHE A 83 3.88 -7.97 1.64
N CYS A 84 4.36 -8.86 2.49
CA CYS A 84 4.30 -8.72 3.95
C CYS A 84 5.56 -7.99 4.42
N GLY A 85 5.41 -7.05 5.35
CA GLY A 85 6.50 -6.22 5.86
C GLY A 85 6.59 -6.23 7.38
N GLU A 86 7.80 -6.20 7.90
CA GLU A 86 8.11 -5.99 9.32
C GLU A 86 8.79 -4.64 9.47
N PHE A 87 8.08 -3.68 10.06
CA PHE A 87 8.60 -2.35 10.34
C PHE A 87 9.31 -2.32 11.69
N ASN A 88 10.58 -1.90 11.68
CA ASN A 88 11.33 -1.59 12.89
C ASN A 88 11.34 -0.05 13.12
N PRO A 89 10.72 0.45 14.21
CA PRO A 89 10.67 1.88 14.49
C PRO A 89 12.01 2.48 14.95
N GLN A 90 12.98 1.66 15.36
CA GLN A 90 14.25 2.12 15.94
C GLN A 90 15.21 2.70 14.89
N ASN A 91 15.18 2.14 13.68
CA ASN A 91 16.03 2.51 12.54
C ASN A 91 15.21 2.90 11.29
N LEU A 92 13.87 2.92 11.41
CA LEU A 92 12.92 3.23 10.35
C LEU A 92 13.07 2.34 9.10
N THR A 93 13.39 1.06 9.27
CA THR A 93 13.40 0.09 8.15
C THR A 93 12.12 -0.73 8.06
N ILE A 94 11.79 -1.20 6.85
CA ILE A 94 10.81 -2.27 6.63
C ILE A 94 11.53 -3.45 5.97
N LYS A 95 11.62 -4.58 6.66
CA LYS A 95 12.00 -5.86 6.05
C LYS A 95 10.78 -6.41 5.33
N ILE A 96 10.84 -6.61 4.01
CA ILE A 96 9.71 -7.12 3.21
C ILE A 96 9.98 -8.51 2.63
N GLN A 97 8.93 -9.29 2.46
CA GLN A 97 8.92 -10.57 1.75
C GLN A 97 7.71 -10.59 0.80
N TYR A 98 7.96 -10.89 -0.47
CA TYR A 98 6.89 -11.03 -1.46
C TYR A 98 6.10 -12.32 -1.23
N VAL A 99 4.81 -12.26 -1.54
CA VAL A 99 3.86 -13.34 -1.34
C VAL A 99 3.48 -13.91 -2.71
N GLU A 100 4.05 -15.06 -3.08
CA GLU A 100 3.70 -15.83 -4.28
C GLU A 100 3.16 -17.21 -3.89
N ASN A 101 2.20 -17.75 -4.66
CA ASN A 101 1.69 -19.11 -4.46
C ASN A 101 2.74 -20.20 -4.79
N GLU A 102 3.62 -19.94 -5.75
CA GLU A 102 4.44 -20.97 -6.41
C GLU A 102 5.88 -21.07 -5.90
N GLN A 103 6.31 -20.22 -4.96
CA GLN A 103 7.70 -20.16 -4.51
C GLN A 103 7.83 -20.07 -2.98
N GLU A 104 8.50 -21.06 -2.40
CA GLU A 104 9.16 -20.90 -1.11
C GLU A 104 10.53 -20.25 -1.31
N ASN A 105 10.96 -19.42 -0.35
CA ASN A 105 12.30 -18.83 -0.27
C ASN A 105 12.66 -17.74 -1.31
N ILE A 106 11.72 -16.82 -1.59
CA ILE A 106 12.07 -15.45 -1.97
C ILE A 106 12.75 -14.79 -0.77
N GLU A 107 14.02 -14.40 -0.92
CA GLU A 107 14.78 -13.73 0.14
C GLU A 107 14.21 -12.36 0.50
N SER A 108 14.14 -12.08 1.81
CA SER A 108 13.59 -10.83 2.31
C SER A 108 14.47 -9.63 1.98
N SER A 109 13.90 -8.60 1.36
CA SER A 109 14.58 -7.35 1.07
C SER A 109 14.36 -6.33 2.19
N VAL A 110 15.19 -5.29 2.28
CA VAL A 110 15.04 -4.23 3.28
C VAL A 110 14.86 -2.88 2.59
N LEU A 111 13.80 -2.17 2.99
CA LEU A 111 13.52 -0.80 2.60
C LEU A 111 13.92 0.14 3.75
N GLN A 112 14.53 1.28 3.41
CA GLN A 112 14.81 2.34 4.38
C GLN A 112 13.80 3.48 4.19
N LEU A 113 13.12 3.88 5.27
CA LEU A 113 12.32 5.09 5.28
C LEU A 113 13.18 6.27 5.73
N LYS A 114 13.04 7.43 5.07
CA LYS A 114 13.61 8.71 5.51
C LYS A 114 12.52 9.76 5.50
N GLU A 115 12.32 10.45 6.61
CA GLU A 115 11.29 11.49 6.70
C GLU A 115 11.67 12.69 5.84
N ASN A 116 10.78 13.12 4.93
CA ASN A 116 11.01 14.27 4.04
C ASN A 116 10.14 15.49 4.40
N SER A 117 9.08 15.27 5.17
CA SER A 117 8.07 16.22 5.63
C SER A 117 7.32 15.56 6.80
N PRO A 118 6.73 16.30 7.76
CA PRO A 118 6.10 15.72 8.94
C PRO A 118 5.16 14.53 8.64
N ASN A 119 5.53 13.35 9.13
CA ASN A 119 4.81 12.08 8.95
C ASN A 119 4.74 11.54 7.51
N ILE A 120 5.59 12.04 6.61
CA ILE A 120 5.77 11.58 5.22
C ILE A 120 7.21 11.09 5.03
N TYR A 121 7.36 9.86 4.51
CA TYR A 121 8.62 9.14 4.41
C TYR A 121 8.93 8.75 2.98
N THR A 122 10.02 9.24 2.40
CA THR A 122 10.51 8.66 1.15
C THR A 122 11.04 7.26 1.43
N VAL A 123 10.54 6.30 0.66
CA VAL A 123 10.89 4.87 0.67
C VAL A 123 12.07 4.66 -0.26
N TYR A 124 13.18 4.18 0.30
CA TYR A 124 14.38 3.81 -0.44
C TYR A 124 14.55 2.30 -0.50
N PHE A 125 15.01 1.80 -1.65
CA PHE A 125 15.68 0.51 -1.74
C PHE A 125 17.15 0.76 -2.07
N GLU A 126 18.07 0.16 -1.31
CA GLU A 126 19.49 0.56 -1.30
C GLU A 126 19.66 2.08 -1.13
N ASN A 127 20.07 2.79 -2.19
CA ASN A 127 20.18 4.25 -2.26
C ASN A 127 19.17 4.89 -3.23
N GLU A 128 18.34 4.10 -3.93
CA GLU A 128 17.37 4.58 -4.92
C GLU A 128 16.08 5.05 -4.21
N PRO A 129 15.70 6.33 -4.30
CA PRO A 129 14.40 6.80 -3.81
C PRO A 129 13.30 6.35 -4.78
N LEU A 130 12.34 5.57 -4.28
CA LEU A 130 11.30 4.97 -5.13
C LEU A 130 9.99 5.77 -5.09
N LEU A 131 9.45 5.97 -3.88
CA LEU A 131 8.10 6.47 -3.63
C LEU A 131 8.07 7.25 -2.31
N ASP A 132 7.09 8.15 -2.14
CA ASP A 132 6.77 8.70 -0.82
C ASP A 132 5.68 7.86 -0.15
N GLY A 133 5.79 7.71 1.17
CA GLY A 133 4.98 6.80 1.97
C GLY A 133 4.45 7.45 3.25
N ILE A 134 3.19 7.17 3.58
CA ILE A 134 2.56 7.57 4.86
C ILE A 134 2.10 6.34 5.62
N PHE A 135 2.27 6.34 6.94
CA PHE A 135 1.66 5.32 7.79
C PHE A 135 0.16 5.56 7.85
N GLN A 136 -0.63 4.60 7.38
CA GLN A 136 -2.07 4.72 7.31
C GLN A 136 -2.79 3.51 7.90
N GLU A 137 -4.04 3.76 8.24
CA GLU A 137 -5.01 2.79 8.68
C GLU A 137 -6.20 2.74 7.72
N THR A 138 -6.80 1.57 7.55
CA THR A 138 -7.90 1.32 6.60
C THR A 138 -8.99 0.50 7.28
N ASN A 139 -10.18 1.07 7.47
CA ASN A 139 -11.34 0.41 8.09
C ASN A 139 -12.40 0.07 7.06
N TYR A 140 -12.55 -1.22 6.79
CA TYR A 140 -13.55 -1.79 5.90
C TYR A 140 -14.55 -2.62 6.72
N LEU A 141 -15.82 -2.21 6.73
CA LEU A 141 -16.92 -2.91 7.42
C LEU A 141 -16.66 -3.21 8.92
N GLY A 142 -15.92 -2.33 9.61
CA GLY A 142 -15.56 -2.47 11.03
C GLY A 142 -14.17 -3.05 11.24
N THR A 143 -13.69 -3.84 10.29
CA THR A 143 -12.32 -4.37 10.28
C THR A 143 -11.36 -3.28 9.81
N LYS A 144 -10.79 -2.56 10.79
CA LYS A 144 -9.60 -1.69 10.61
C LYS A 144 -8.41 -2.50 10.09
N PHE A 145 -7.32 -1.86 9.67
CA PHE A 145 -6.04 -2.42 9.21
C PHE A 145 -4.93 -1.36 9.20
N TRP A 146 -3.65 -1.75 9.23
CA TRP A 146 -2.48 -0.85 9.11
C TRP A 146 -1.61 -1.22 7.91
N LYS A 147 -1.12 -0.22 7.16
CA LYS A 147 -0.23 -0.37 5.99
C LYS A 147 0.53 0.93 5.71
N ILE A 148 1.54 0.87 4.84
CA ILE A 148 2.13 2.07 4.24
C ILE A 148 1.34 2.46 2.97
N GLY A 149 0.89 3.71 2.90
CA GLY A 149 0.27 4.30 1.71
C GLY A 149 1.30 4.99 0.86
N ILE A 150 1.52 4.48 -0.34
CA ILE A 150 2.60 4.89 -1.23
C ILE A 150 2.10 5.76 -2.38
N PHE A 151 2.92 6.74 -2.78
CA PHE A 151 2.61 7.74 -3.80
C PHE A 151 3.87 8.08 -4.60
N PRO A 152 3.76 8.57 -5.85
CA PRO A 152 4.89 9.15 -6.55
C PRO A 152 5.50 10.30 -5.73
N ILE A 153 6.83 10.41 -5.73
CA ILE A 153 7.58 11.34 -4.88
C ILE A 153 7.06 12.78 -5.08
N GLY A 154 6.71 13.44 -3.97
CA GLY A 154 6.17 14.80 -3.95
C GLY A 154 4.78 14.96 -4.57
N ARG A 155 3.95 13.89 -4.67
CA ARG A 155 2.60 13.90 -5.26
C ARG A 155 1.53 13.21 -4.39
N ILE A 156 1.41 13.61 -3.12
CA ILE A 156 0.34 13.10 -2.25
C ILE A 156 -0.91 13.97 -2.40
N LEU A 157 -1.79 13.55 -3.32
CA LEU A 157 -2.97 14.34 -3.72
C LEU A 157 -4.24 13.99 -2.94
N GLN A 158 -4.48 12.72 -2.59
CA GLN A 158 -5.63 12.24 -1.80
C GLN A 158 -5.26 10.92 -1.10
N LEU A 159 -5.67 10.68 0.15
CA LEU A 159 -5.50 9.39 0.84
C LEU A 159 -6.24 8.24 0.11
N THR A 160 -7.25 8.57 -0.70
CA THR A 160 -8.09 7.62 -1.45
C THR A 160 -7.66 7.39 -2.91
N LYS A 161 -6.62 8.10 -3.39
CA LYS A 161 -5.99 7.93 -4.71
C LYS A 161 -4.50 7.56 -4.59
N PHE A 162 -4.28 6.28 -4.34
CA PHE A 162 -3.12 5.57 -4.90
C PHE A 162 -3.32 5.46 -6.42
N GLU A 163 -2.27 5.19 -7.22
CA GLU A 163 -2.45 5.11 -8.69
C GLU A 163 -3.49 4.05 -9.09
N ASP A 164 -4.33 4.35 -10.08
CA ASP A 164 -5.60 3.64 -10.38
C ASP A 164 -5.44 2.19 -10.94
N ARG A 165 -4.29 1.55 -10.71
CA ARG A 165 -4.09 0.09 -10.83
C ARG A 165 -4.26 -0.64 -9.49
N PHE A 166 -4.47 0.09 -8.39
CA PHE A 166 -4.40 -0.44 -7.03
C PHE A 166 -5.76 -0.54 -6.32
N THR A 167 -6.09 -1.75 -5.87
CA THR A 167 -6.94 -1.98 -4.69
C THR A 167 -6.49 -3.25 -4.00
N LEU A 168 -6.01 -3.13 -2.76
CA LEU A 168 -5.73 -4.27 -1.90
C LEU A 168 -6.43 -4.10 -0.55
N LEU A 169 -7.41 -4.97 -0.34
CA LEU A 169 -8.08 -5.19 0.93
C LEU A 169 -7.18 -6.06 1.80
N THR A 170 -6.27 -5.43 2.53
CA THR A 170 -5.76 -6.02 3.75
C THR A 170 -5.98 -5.10 4.92
N ASN A 171 -6.69 -5.72 5.90
CA ASN A 171 -6.58 -6.52 8.66
C ASN A 171 -5.80 -5.78 9.88
N ARG A 172 -6.47 -5.21 10.91
CA ARG A 172 -5.80 -4.55 12.09
C ARG A 172 -5.44 -5.63 13.07
N LEU A 173 -4.17 -6.02 13.05
CA LEU A 173 -3.68 -7.17 13.79
C LEU A 173 -3.31 -6.79 15.23
N PHE A 174 -4.30 -6.18 15.88
CA PHE A 174 -4.44 -6.13 17.33
C PHE A 174 -5.77 -6.76 17.82
N ASP A 175 -6.85 -6.69 17.00
CA ASP A 175 -8.18 -7.23 17.32
C ASP A 175 -8.65 -8.34 16.35
N VAL A 176 -7.93 -8.56 15.27
CA VAL A 176 -8.25 -9.57 14.25
C VAL A 176 -7.73 -10.93 14.70
N LYS A 177 -8.66 -11.87 14.86
CA LYS A 177 -8.39 -13.32 14.76
C LYS A 177 -8.18 -13.65 13.29
N SER A 178 -7.09 -14.33 12.95
CA SER A 178 -6.88 -14.81 11.57
C SER A 178 -8.01 -15.76 11.13
N ILE A 179 -8.15 -15.97 9.82
CA ILE A 179 -9.23 -16.82 9.28
C ILE A 179 -8.95 -18.31 9.53
N LYS A 180 -7.68 -18.75 9.60
CA LYS A 180 -7.31 -20.18 9.80
C LYS A 180 -5.89 -20.44 10.38
N ILE A 181 -5.44 -19.59 11.30
CA ILE A 181 -4.27 -19.84 12.17
C ILE A 181 -4.72 -19.61 13.61
N GLN A 182 -5.01 -20.70 14.36
CA GLN A 182 -5.56 -20.79 15.74
C GLN A 182 -5.81 -19.45 16.49
N LYS A 183 -6.78 -18.64 16.04
CA LYS A 183 -7.24 -17.40 16.73
C LYS A 183 -6.11 -16.39 17.08
N GLY A 184 -4.92 -16.54 16.50
CA GLY A 184 -3.73 -15.76 16.85
C GLY A 184 -3.69 -14.36 16.24
N LYS A 185 -2.81 -13.52 16.77
CA LYS A 185 -2.38 -12.26 16.14
C LYS A 185 -1.26 -12.56 15.14
N ILE A 186 -1.14 -11.72 14.11
CA ILE A 186 0.01 -11.74 13.20
C ILE A 186 1.11 -10.90 13.85
N GLU A 187 2.21 -11.54 14.20
CA GLU A 187 3.32 -10.95 14.95
C GLU A 187 4.67 -11.09 14.18
N THR A 188 4.69 -11.89 13.13
CA THR A 188 5.81 -12.11 12.19
C THR A 188 5.40 -11.86 10.72
N ILE A 189 6.41 -11.78 9.84
CA ILE A 189 6.18 -11.75 8.38
C ILE A 189 5.52 -13.07 7.93
N GLN A 190 5.92 -14.19 8.53
CA GLN A 190 5.44 -15.53 8.21
C GLN A 190 3.94 -15.70 8.47
N ASP A 191 3.42 -15.18 9.60
CA ASP A 191 1.97 -15.23 9.88
C ASP A 191 1.16 -14.42 8.86
N CYS A 192 1.73 -13.32 8.36
CA CYS A 192 1.15 -12.50 7.29
C CYS A 192 1.14 -13.25 5.95
N VAL A 193 2.26 -13.87 5.56
CA VAL A 193 2.38 -14.71 4.34
C VAL A 193 1.39 -15.87 4.41
N MET A 194 1.32 -16.56 5.55
CA MET A 194 0.39 -17.67 5.80
C MET A 194 -1.07 -17.22 5.71
N ASN A 195 -1.43 -16.07 6.29
CA ASN A 195 -2.78 -15.52 6.17
C ASN A 195 -3.17 -15.21 4.70
N TYR A 196 -2.25 -14.72 3.87
CA TYR A 196 -2.51 -14.56 2.43
C TYR A 196 -2.70 -15.91 1.73
N LYS A 197 -1.83 -16.91 1.97
CA LYS A 197 -1.97 -18.26 1.40
C LYS A 197 -3.32 -18.90 1.74
N ILE A 198 -3.76 -18.83 3.00
CA ILE A 198 -5.08 -19.27 3.46
C ILE A 198 -6.21 -18.55 2.69
N GLN A 199 -6.11 -17.22 2.53
CA GLN A 199 -7.12 -16.42 1.81
C GLN A 199 -7.21 -16.80 0.33
N TRP A 200 -6.09 -17.02 -0.35
CA TRP A 200 -6.06 -17.40 -1.75
C TRP A 200 -6.50 -18.84 -1.99
N CYS A 201 -6.09 -19.79 -1.14
CA CYS A 201 -6.64 -21.14 -1.17
C CYS A 201 -8.17 -21.12 -1.03
N SER A 202 -8.70 -20.29 -0.12
CA SER A 202 -10.15 -20.12 0.09
C SER A 202 -10.87 -19.45 -1.08
N GLN A 203 -10.15 -18.90 -2.06
CA GLN A 203 -10.66 -18.34 -3.31
C GLN A 203 -10.49 -19.29 -4.50
N GLU A 204 -9.63 -20.31 -4.39
CA GLU A 204 -9.42 -21.32 -5.44
C GLU A 204 -10.63 -22.27 -5.50
N GLN A 205 -11.26 -22.27 -6.68
CA GLN A 205 -12.47 -23.01 -6.97
C GLN A 205 -12.18 -24.47 -7.32
N ASP A 206 -11.00 -24.75 -7.89
CA ASP A 206 -10.54 -26.10 -8.21
C ASP A 206 -9.85 -26.74 -6.98
N PRO A 207 -10.44 -27.76 -6.33
CA PRO A 207 -9.84 -28.37 -5.15
C PRO A 207 -8.47 -29.00 -5.42
N THR A 208 -8.16 -29.36 -6.67
CA THR A 208 -6.89 -29.99 -7.05
C THR A 208 -5.72 -29.00 -7.16
N LYS A 209 -6.01 -27.68 -7.20
CA LYS A 209 -5.00 -26.60 -7.24
C LYS A 209 -4.71 -25.99 -5.87
N ARG A 210 -5.41 -26.41 -4.82
CA ARG A 210 -5.25 -25.87 -3.48
C ARG A 210 -3.97 -26.37 -2.82
N GLU A 211 -3.27 -25.45 -2.14
CA GLU A 211 -2.09 -25.79 -1.32
C GLU A 211 -2.45 -26.77 -0.19
N TRP A 212 -3.68 -26.66 0.35
CA TRP A 212 -4.25 -27.60 1.31
C TRP A 212 -5.72 -27.88 0.94
N GLU A 213 -6.13 -29.15 0.93
CA GLU A 213 -7.47 -29.60 0.51
C GLU A 213 -8.63 -28.77 1.10
N ASN A 214 -8.56 -28.57 2.42
CA ASN A 214 -9.51 -27.79 3.22
C ASN A 214 -9.04 -26.35 3.49
N CYS A 215 -8.00 -25.87 2.81
CA CYS A 215 -7.35 -24.57 3.04
C CYS A 215 -6.92 -24.34 4.49
N ASP A 216 -6.40 -25.40 5.10
CA ASP A 216 -6.06 -25.50 6.51
C ASP A 216 -4.61 -25.99 6.62
N PRO A 217 -3.68 -25.14 7.09
CA PRO A 217 -2.25 -25.45 7.04
C PRO A 217 -1.83 -26.46 8.12
N PRO A 218 -0.78 -27.28 7.87
CA PRO A 218 -0.26 -28.20 8.87
C PRO A 218 0.19 -27.46 10.14
N GLY A 219 -0.14 -28.02 11.31
CA GLY A 219 0.04 -27.39 12.62
C GLY A 219 -1.16 -26.58 13.12
N ASN A 220 -2.20 -26.35 12.30
CA ASN A 220 -3.48 -25.79 12.75
C ASN A 220 -4.42 -26.89 13.32
N GLU A 221 -3.90 -27.75 14.20
CA GLU A 221 -4.68 -28.83 14.83
C GLU A 221 -5.85 -28.29 15.67
N TYR A 222 -6.91 -29.09 15.82
CA TYR A 222 -8.24 -28.66 16.32
C TYR A 222 -8.43 -28.79 17.84
#